data_AF-A0A2M7Q1E9-F1
#
_entry.id   AF-A0A2M7Q1E9-F1
#
_cell.length_a   1.000
_cell.length_b   1.000
_cell.length_c   1.000
_cell.angle_alpha   90.00
_cell.angle_beta   90.00
_cell.angle_gamma   90.00
#
_symmetry.space_group_name_H-M   'P 1'
#
loop_
_entity.id
_entity.type
_entity.pdbx_description
1 polymer ?
#
loop_
_entity_poly.entity_id
_entity_poly.type
_entity_poly.pdbx_seq_one_letter_code
_entity_poly.pdbx_strand_id
1 'polypeptide(L)'
;MEGSMNRFLFACVSMLLMSTFFGCATMSKTDCENADWRAIGYNEGGRGIHYSNVARHSESCGKYQITPNESAYRQGWEEGIRRYCSSDTGYRIGVSGNPFPNICPADVEANFLAGWHQGVRRYCTPDNALQQGLHGSTYQGVCPADSADAFQDYYQLGSDVRRSRAAHEYAEKQLAKVEQALAVEKDEQQRHQLLHDLERLKYDEERSEANLIGLEACMDTDSYDTGFSDALAGKPGRALEIAGLCRNYNIQTDTFGYREGWTHGIERFCSYESGLYVGQHNQPYQGVCSGYGHEQFWRGYEQGRHAFKSDRYEAHSRPEARPRSETRPRTEARPRYEEHPRYEERPKQERHH
;
A
#
# COMPACT_ATOMS: atom_id res chain seq x y z
N MET A 1 -47.91 5.18 -18.25
CA MET A 1 -47.42 4.27 -17.19
C MET A 1 -46.14 4.86 -16.62
N GLU A 2 -46.22 5.95 -15.85
CA GLU A 2 -45.00 6.67 -15.36
C GLU A 2 -45.08 7.07 -13.88
N GLY A 3 -46.24 6.92 -13.23
CA GLY A 3 -46.43 7.36 -11.83
C GLY A 3 -46.12 6.30 -10.75
N SER A 4 -45.89 5.04 -11.11
CA SER A 4 -45.79 3.94 -10.11
C SER A 4 -44.35 3.54 -9.76
N MET A 5 -43.36 3.92 -10.56
CA MET A 5 -41.95 3.51 -10.36
C MET A 5 -41.20 4.39 -9.36
N ASN A 6 -41.57 5.68 -9.25
CA ASN A 6 -40.95 6.62 -8.31
C ASN A 6 -41.37 6.40 -6.84
N ARG A 7 -42.50 5.74 -6.59
CA ARG A 7 -42.97 5.45 -5.22
C ARG A 7 -42.23 4.28 -4.58
N PHE A 8 -41.75 3.32 -5.37
CA PHE A 8 -40.96 2.19 -4.88
C PHE A 8 -39.49 2.57 -4.61
N LEU A 9 -38.90 3.46 -5.40
CA LEU A 9 -37.53 3.95 -5.19
C LEU A 9 -37.40 4.77 -3.90
N PHE A 10 -38.39 5.61 -3.56
CA PHE A 10 -38.39 6.37 -2.31
C PHE A 10 -38.59 5.50 -1.06
N ALA A 11 -39.33 4.39 -1.16
CA ALA A 11 -39.55 3.48 -0.04
C ALA A 11 -38.28 2.68 0.32
N CYS A 12 -37.46 2.30 -0.66
CA CYS A 12 -36.21 1.57 -0.42
C CYS A 12 -35.10 2.48 0.14
N VAL A 13 -35.03 3.74 -0.28
CA VAL A 13 -34.03 4.72 0.22
C VAL A 13 -34.33 5.13 1.68
N SER A 14 -35.61 5.16 2.08
CA SER A 14 -36.00 5.44 3.47
C SER A 14 -35.73 4.27 4.44
N MET A 15 -35.66 3.03 3.94
CA MET A 15 -35.42 1.85 4.79
C MET A 15 -33.93 1.53 4.98
N LEU A 16 -33.05 2.12 4.14
CA LEU A 16 -31.60 1.96 4.22
C LEU A 16 -30.91 2.99 5.15
N LEU A 17 -31.63 4.04 5.57
CA LEU A 17 -31.08 5.13 6.40
C LEU A 17 -31.18 4.89 7.92
N MET A 18 -31.69 3.74 8.36
CA MET A 18 -32.04 3.48 9.77
C MET A 18 -31.18 2.40 10.43
N SER A 19 -29.95 2.19 9.95
CA SER A 19 -29.05 1.12 10.41
C SER A 19 -27.65 1.61 10.79
N THR A 20 -27.52 2.85 11.27
CA THR A 20 -26.26 3.35 11.84
C THR A 20 -26.49 3.98 13.21
N PHE A 21 -26.96 3.17 14.16
CA PHE A 21 -26.73 3.42 15.57
C PHE A 21 -26.09 2.18 16.19
N PHE A 22 -24.77 2.06 16.04
CA PHE A 22 -23.97 1.40 17.07
C PHE A 22 -23.84 2.37 18.25
N GLY A 23 -24.95 2.61 18.95
CA GLY A 23 -24.91 3.28 20.24
C GLY A 23 -24.15 2.41 21.23
N CYS A 24 -23.21 3.00 21.95
CA CYS A 24 -22.59 2.35 23.10
C CYS A 24 -23.73 2.01 24.08
N ALA A 25 -24.11 0.73 24.18
CA ALA A 25 -25.29 0.30 24.92
C ALA A 25 -25.19 0.80 26.37
N THR A 26 -26.01 1.79 26.68
CA THR A 26 -26.14 2.41 27.99
C THR A 26 -27.25 1.66 28.71
N MET A 27 -27.01 1.17 29.94
CA MET A 27 -27.98 0.35 30.66
C MET A 27 -29.30 1.12 30.88
N SER A 28 -30.43 0.46 30.60
CA SER A 28 -31.75 1.00 30.95
C SER A 28 -31.99 0.89 32.45
N LYS A 29 -33.03 1.59 32.96
CA LYS A 29 -33.43 1.47 34.37
C LYS A 29 -33.71 0.01 34.76
N THR A 30 -34.46 -0.71 33.93
CA THR A 30 -34.80 -2.11 34.17
C THR A 30 -33.57 -3.02 34.14
N ASP A 31 -32.59 -2.74 33.29
CA ASP A 31 -31.31 -3.48 33.30
C ASP A 31 -30.56 -3.27 34.61
N CYS A 32 -30.52 -2.02 35.12
CA CYS A 32 -29.87 -1.69 36.39
C CYS A 32 -30.56 -2.34 37.60
N GLU A 33 -31.90 -2.38 37.60
CA GLU A 33 -32.69 -2.97 38.70
C GLU A 33 -32.51 -4.49 38.80
N ASN A 34 -32.32 -5.17 37.66
CA ASN A 34 -32.22 -6.63 37.58
C ASN A 34 -30.78 -7.11 37.34
N ALA A 35 -29.78 -6.24 37.44
CA ALA A 35 -28.40 -6.54 37.11
C ALA A 35 -27.79 -7.59 38.04
N ASP A 36 -27.34 -8.71 37.49
CA ASP A 36 -26.36 -9.58 38.14
C ASP A 36 -24.96 -9.02 37.90
N TRP A 37 -24.50 -8.19 38.84
CA TRP A 37 -23.20 -7.52 38.74
C TRP A 37 -22.02 -8.48 38.64
N ARG A 38 -22.07 -9.66 39.27
CA ARG A 38 -21.02 -10.67 39.15
C ARG A 38 -21.00 -11.27 37.75
N ALA A 39 -22.16 -11.64 37.21
CA ALA A 39 -22.26 -12.16 35.84
C ALA A 39 -21.83 -11.12 34.79
N ILE A 40 -22.19 -9.85 34.98
CA ILE A 40 -21.74 -8.75 34.11
C ILE A 40 -20.21 -8.64 34.16
N GLY A 41 -19.62 -8.57 35.36
CA GLY A 41 -18.17 -8.52 35.54
C GLY A 41 -17.46 -9.71 34.88
N TYR A 42 -17.96 -10.92 35.07
CA TYR A 42 -17.43 -12.14 34.45
C TYR A 42 -17.42 -12.10 32.93
N ASN A 43 -18.52 -11.66 32.32
CA ASN A 43 -18.62 -11.56 30.87
C ASN A 43 -17.72 -10.44 30.31
N GLU A 44 -17.66 -9.30 30.98
CA GLU A 44 -16.83 -8.16 30.54
C GLU A 44 -15.33 -8.46 30.69
N GLY A 45 -14.91 -9.03 31.83
CA GLY A 45 -13.55 -9.52 32.01
C GLY A 45 -13.19 -10.56 30.96
N GLY A 46 -14.09 -11.51 30.69
CA GLY A 46 -13.91 -12.52 29.63
C GLY A 46 -13.80 -11.97 28.21
N ARG A 47 -14.17 -10.71 27.99
CA ARG A 47 -14.02 -9.99 26.71
C ARG A 47 -12.81 -9.04 26.70
N GLY A 48 -12.05 -8.96 27.79
CA GLY A 48 -10.92 -8.03 27.92
C GLY A 48 -11.34 -6.58 28.12
N ILE A 49 -12.57 -6.33 28.59
CA ILE A 49 -13.00 -4.98 28.96
C ILE A 49 -12.33 -4.60 30.28
N HIS A 50 -11.73 -3.41 30.33
CA HIS A 50 -11.01 -2.94 31.52
C HIS A 50 -11.94 -2.81 32.74
N TYR A 51 -11.44 -3.15 33.93
CA TYR A 51 -12.20 -3.10 35.18
C TYR A 51 -12.92 -1.77 35.40
N SER A 52 -12.27 -0.65 35.00
CA SER A 52 -12.83 0.70 35.13
C SER A 52 -14.15 0.92 34.38
N ASN A 53 -14.58 0.00 33.50
CA ASN A 53 -15.89 0.06 32.86
C ASN A 53 -17.05 0.04 33.88
N VAL A 54 -16.83 -0.47 35.10
CA VAL A 54 -17.81 -0.35 36.20
C VAL A 54 -18.21 1.11 36.48
N ALA A 55 -17.32 2.08 36.27
CA ALA A 55 -17.64 3.49 36.45
C ALA A 55 -18.71 3.99 35.45
N ARG A 56 -18.71 3.45 34.23
CA ARG A 56 -19.73 3.74 33.22
C ARG A 56 -21.10 3.17 33.62
N HIS A 57 -21.08 1.99 34.25
CA HIS A 57 -22.28 1.39 34.84
C HIS A 57 -22.79 2.24 36.01
N SER A 58 -21.91 2.72 36.88
CA SER A 58 -22.26 3.62 37.99
C SER A 58 -22.86 4.94 37.51
N GLU A 59 -22.31 5.54 36.45
CA GLU A 59 -22.88 6.74 35.84
C GLU A 59 -24.27 6.49 35.25
N SER A 60 -24.45 5.37 34.54
CA SER A 60 -25.70 5.04 33.86
C SER A 60 -26.82 4.70 34.86
N CYS A 61 -26.52 3.85 35.83
CA CYS A 61 -27.49 3.41 36.84
C CYS A 61 -27.74 4.47 37.92
N GLY A 62 -26.76 5.35 38.18
CA GLY A 62 -26.91 6.48 39.11
C GLY A 62 -28.00 7.47 38.69
N LYS A 63 -28.31 7.60 37.39
CA LYS A 63 -29.45 8.38 36.87
C LYS A 63 -30.80 7.89 37.41
N TYR A 64 -30.86 6.62 37.80
CA TYR A 64 -32.03 5.97 38.39
C TYR A 64 -31.86 5.74 39.89
N GLN A 65 -30.83 6.34 40.50
CA GLN A 65 -30.46 6.18 41.92
C GLN A 65 -30.11 4.73 42.28
N ILE A 66 -29.56 3.97 41.32
CA ILE A 66 -29.12 2.59 41.52
C ILE A 66 -27.58 2.55 41.50
N THR A 67 -26.98 2.01 42.55
CA THR A 67 -25.52 1.85 42.66
C THR A 67 -25.12 0.41 42.34
N PRO A 68 -24.19 0.18 41.38
CA PRO A 68 -23.66 -1.14 41.12
C PRO A 68 -23.02 -1.81 42.34
N ASN A 69 -23.17 -3.12 42.46
CA ASN A 69 -22.41 -3.89 43.46
C ASN A 69 -20.98 -4.11 42.96
N GLU A 70 -20.08 -3.17 43.27
CA GLU A 70 -18.69 -3.20 42.81
C GLU A 70 -17.91 -4.44 43.28
N SER A 71 -18.21 -4.96 44.48
CA SER A 71 -17.55 -6.17 45.00
C SER A 71 -17.93 -7.40 44.18
N ALA A 72 -19.23 -7.57 43.89
CA ALA A 72 -19.72 -8.65 43.04
C ALA A 72 -19.16 -8.54 41.62
N TYR A 73 -19.18 -7.33 41.05
CA TYR A 73 -18.59 -7.06 39.73
C TYR A 73 -17.10 -7.39 39.68
N ARG A 74 -16.32 -6.95 40.68
CA ARG A 74 -14.88 -7.25 40.78
C ARG A 74 -14.61 -8.75 40.79
N GLN A 75 -15.32 -9.51 41.65
CA GLN A 75 -15.15 -10.96 41.73
C GLN A 75 -15.42 -11.62 40.38
N GLY A 76 -16.52 -11.24 39.73
CA GLY A 76 -16.84 -11.70 38.38
C GLY A 76 -15.73 -11.36 37.39
N TRP A 77 -15.30 -10.09 37.37
CA TRP A 77 -14.28 -9.59 36.45
C TRP A 77 -12.93 -10.32 36.62
N GLU A 78 -12.48 -10.53 37.85
CA GLU A 78 -11.24 -11.26 38.16
C GLU A 78 -11.30 -12.73 37.69
N GLU A 79 -12.46 -13.38 37.76
CA GLU A 79 -12.68 -14.72 37.19
C GLU A 79 -12.72 -14.68 35.65
N GLY A 80 -13.41 -13.69 35.09
CA GLY A 80 -13.60 -13.54 33.64
C GLY A 80 -12.31 -13.23 32.91
N ILE A 81 -11.52 -12.27 33.41
CA ILE A 81 -10.30 -11.77 32.76
C ILE A 81 -9.26 -12.86 32.55
N ARG A 82 -9.22 -13.86 33.44
CA ARG A 82 -8.33 -15.03 33.32
C ARG A 82 -8.62 -15.87 32.07
N ARG A 83 -9.86 -15.89 31.60
CA ARG A 83 -10.22 -16.55 30.33
C ARG A 83 -9.76 -15.77 29.11
N TYR A 84 -9.83 -14.44 29.19
CA TYR A 84 -9.32 -13.55 28.15
C TYR A 84 -7.78 -13.62 28.08
N CYS A 85 -7.11 -13.68 29.23
CA CYS A 85 -5.66 -13.77 29.37
C CYS A 85 -5.12 -15.18 29.08
N SER A 86 -5.46 -15.69 27.90
CA SER A 86 -4.98 -16.95 27.35
C SER A 86 -3.93 -16.71 26.25
N SER A 87 -3.11 -17.72 25.99
CA SER A 87 -2.15 -17.71 24.88
C SER A 87 -2.85 -17.47 23.53
N ASP A 88 -3.99 -18.13 23.28
CA ASP A 88 -4.73 -17.99 22.01
C ASP A 88 -5.23 -16.56 21.77
N THR A 89 -5.72 -15.90 22.81
CA THR A 89 -6.14 -14.49 22.72
C THR A 89 -4.94 -13.59 22.47
N GLY A 90 -3.82 -13.82 23.19
CA GLY A 90 -2.56 -13.12 22.97
C GLY A 90 -2.10 -13.25 21.51
N TYR A 91 -2.06 -14.47 20.98
CA TYR A 91 -1.71 -14.76 19.59
C TYR A 91 -2.59 -14.00 18.59
N ARG A 92 -3.92 -14.06 18.75
CA ARG A 92 -4.86 -13.34 17.87
C ARG A 92 -4.63 -11.82 17.89
N ILE A 93 -4.34 -11.26 19.06
CA ILE A 93 -4.05 -9.81 19.20
C ILE A 93 -2.73 -9.47 18.52
N GLY A 94 -1.70 -10.30 18.72
CA GLY A 94 -0.38 -10.12 18.11
C GLY A 94 -0.42 -10.20 16.59
N VAL A 95 -1.11 -11.19 15.99
CA VAL A 95 -1.23 -11.29 14.51
C VAL A 95 -2.00 -10.12 13.90
N SER A 96 -2.84 -9.45 14.69
CA SER A 96 -3.57 -8.26 14.27
C SER A 96 -2.74 -6.97 14.39
N GLY A 97 -1.51 -7.05 14.91
CA GLY A 97 -0.64 -5.88 15.09
C GLY A 97 -1.06 -4.96 16.23
N ASN A 98 -1.92 -5.43 17.14
CA ASN A 98 -2.40 -4.65 18.25
C ASN A 98 -1.40 -4.65 19.41
N PRO A 99 -1.23 -3.52 20.11
CA PRO A 99 -0.34 -3.46 21.27
C PRO A 99 -0.84 -4.35 22.41
N PHE A 100 0.09 -4.74 23.28
CA PHE A 100 -0.24 -5.46 24.50
C PHE A 100 -1.18 -4.61 25.39
N PRO A 101 -2.38 -5.09 25.73
CA PRO A 101 -3.39 -4.29 26.44
C PRO A 101 -3.10 -4.05 27.93
N ASN A 102 -2.07 -4.69 28.51
CA ASN A 102 -1.67 -4.55 29.92
C ASN A 102 -2.83 -4.66 30.93
N ILE A 103 -3.69 -5.67 30.75
CA ILE A 103 -4.89 -5.92 31.56
C ILE A 103 -4.82 -7.25 32.33
N CYS A 104 -3.80 -8.07 32.05
CA CYS A 104 -3.73 -9.42 32.56
C CYS A 104 -3.20 -9.49 33.99
N PRO A 105 -3.81 -10.30 34.87
CA PRO A 105 -3.23 -10.61 36.18
C PRO A 105 -1.87 -11.31 36.04
N ALA A 106 -0.95 -11.03 36.97
CA ALA A 106 0.44 -11.49 36.91
C ALA A 106 0.60 -13.02 36.80
N ASP A 107 -0.33 -13.81 37.32
CA ASP A 107 -0.28 -15.27 37.30
C ASP A 107 -0.67 -15.91 35.96
N VAL A 108 -1.35 -15.16 35.08
CA VAL A 108 -1.75 -15.60 33.72
C VAL A 108 -1.13 -14.77 32.59
N GLU A 109 -0.53 -13.62 32.92
CA GLU A 109 0.09 -12.70 31.97
C GLU A 109 1.16 -13.35 31.11
N ALA A 110 2.03 -14.18 31.71
CA ALA A 110 3.11 -14.84 30.98
C ALA A 110 2.60 -15.71 29.80
N ASN A 111 1.46 -16.40 30.00
CA ASN A 111 0.85 -17.22 28.94
C ASN A 111 0.29 -16.36 27.82
N PHE A 112 -0.36 -15.24 28.16
CA PHE A 112 -0.85 -14.28 27.16
C PHE A 112 0.31 -13.67 26.37
N LEU A 113 1.38 -13.22 27.06
CA LEU A 113 2.54 -12.61 26.43
C LEU A 113 3.25 -13.57 25.48
N ALA A 114 3.39 -14.84 25.85
CA ALA A 114 3.96 -15.86 24.97
C ALA A 114 3.19 -15.96 23.63
N GLY A 115 1.85 -16.03 23.71
CA GLY A 115 1.00 -16.00 22.52
C GLY A 115 1.13 -14.69 21.74
N TRP A 116 1.10 -13.54 22.42
CA TRP A 116 1.23 -12.22 21.80
C TRP A 116 2.55 -12.07 21.04
N HIS A 117 3.69 -12.43 21.65
CA HIS A 117 4.98 -12.41 20.97
C HIS A 117 5.00 -13.31 19.73
N GLN A 118 4.42 -14.51 19.81
CA GLN A 118 4.30 -15.39 18.64
C GLN A 118 3.45 -14.76 17.53
N GLY A 119 2.33 -14.11 17.89
CA GLY A 119 1.46 -13.43 16.95
C GLY A 119 2.13 -12.22 16.30
N VAL A 120 2.78 -11.37 17.10
CA VAL A 120 3.49 -10.18 16.61
C VAL A 120 4.59 -10.56 15.63
N ARG A 121 5.32 -11.66 15.85
CA ARG A 121 6.31 -12.12 14.86
C ARG A 121 5.70 -12.52 13.51
N ARG A 122 4.43 -12.93 13.47
CA ARG A 122 3.71 -13.17 12.20
C ARG A 122 3.24 -11.87 11.55
N TYR A 123 2.91 -10.87 12.35
CA TYR A 123 2.57 -9.53 11.86
C TYR A 123 3.82 -8.79 11.33
N CYS A 124 4.96 -8.92 12.00
CA CYS A 124 6.19 -8.17 11.73
C CYS A 124 7.02 -8.77 10.61
N THR A 125 6.45 -8.81 9.41
CA THR A 125 7.13 -9.20 8.17
C THR A 125 7.24 -8.00 7.22
N PRO A 126 8.27 -7.95 6.37
CA PRO A 126 8.39 -6.92 5.32
C PRO A 126 7.13 -6.82 4.44
N ASP A 127 6.58 -7.96 4.02
CA ASP A 127 5.38 -8.02 3.17
C ASP A 127 4.18 -7.38 3.86
N ASN A 128 3.90 -7.73 5.12
CA ASN A 128 2.78 -7.13 5.84
C ASN A 128 3.03 -5.64 6.07
N ALA A 129 4.26 -5.23 6.41
CA ALA A 129 4.60 -3.82 6.58
C ALA A 129 4.30 -2.99 5.31
N LEU A 130 4.75 -3.49 4.16
CA LEU A 130 4.48 -2.91 2.85
C LEU A 130 2.98 -2.77 2.59
N GLN A 131 2.21 -3.83 2.85
CA GLN A 131 0.75 -3.79 2.71
C GLN A 131 0.10 -2.78 3.66
N GLN A 132 0.52 -2.68 4.92
CA GLN A 132 -0.01 -1.69 5.86
C GLN A 132 0.24 -0.26 5.36
N GLY A 133 1.45 0.02 4.83
CA GLY A 133 1.80 1.31 4.24
C GLY A 133 0.97 1.64 3.00
N LEU A 134 0.80 0.68 2.09
CA LEU A 134 -0.03 0.83 0.88
C LEU A 134 -1.51 1.12 1.22
N HIS A 135 -2.04 0.48 2.27
CA HIS A 135 -3.39 0.75 2.78
C HIS A 135 -3.48 2.01 3.65
N GLY A 136 -2.33 2.63 3.99
CA GLY A 136 -2.19 3.74 4.94
C GLY A 136 -2.80 3.48 6.30
N SER A 137 -2.71 2.24 6.75
CA SER A 137 -2.95 1.88 8.14
C SER A 137 -1.91 2.55 9.04
N THR A 138 -2.25 2.82 10.29
CA THR A 138 -1.27 3.34 11.27
C THR A 138 -0.50 2.20 11.91
N TYR A 139 0.82 2.21 11.79
CA TYR A 139 1.68 1.27 12.52
C TYR A 139 1.75 1.62 14.01
N GLN A 140 1.46 0.63 14.87
CA GLN A 140 1.37 0.78 16.33
C GLN A 140 2.69 0.54 17.07
N GLY A 141 3.82 0.37 16.36
CA GLY A 141 5.13 0.20 17.02
C GLY A 141 5.29 -1.13 17.77
N VAL A 142 4.58 -2.19 17.37
CA VAL A 142 4.54 -3.47 18.10
C VAL A 142 5.71 -4.41 17.80
N CYS A 143 6.49 -4.15 16.76
CA CYS A 143 7.50 -5.10 16.31
C CYS A 143 8.70 -5.18 17.25
N PRO A 144 9.24 -6.40 17.50
CA PRO A 144 10.43 -6.58 18.30
C PRO A 144 11.66 -5.98 17.59
N ALA A 145 12.68 -5.64 18.36
CA ALA A 145 13.86 -4.89 17.90
C ALA A 145 14.59 -5.54 16.71
N ASP A 146 14.58 -6.86 16.60
CA ASP A 146 15.18 -7.63 15.50
C ASP A 146 14.42 -7.51 14.16
N SER A 147 13.20 -6.96 14.17
CA SER A 147 12.35 -6.79 12.98
C SER A 147 11.81 -5.37 12.81
N ALA A 148 11.97 -4.51 13.82
CA ALA A 148 11.38 -3.17 13.84
C ALA A 148 11.89 -2.29 12.70
N ASP A 149 13.20 -2.28 12.43
CA ASP A 149 13.80 -1.46 11.38
C ASP A 149 13.32 -1.90 9.99
N ALA A 150 13.42 -3.20 9.69
CA ALA A 150 12.95 -3.74 8.42
C ALA A 150 11.43 -3.53 8.24
N PHE A 151 10.63 -3.67 9.29
CA PHE A 151 9.20 -3.36 9.22
C PHE A 151 8.98 -1.87 8.89
N GLN A 152 9.68 -0.98 9.58
CA GLN A 152 9.56 0.46 9.37
C GLN A 152 9.93 0.87 7.94
N ASP A 153 11.00 0.31 7.39
CA ASP A 153 11.46 0.58 6.03
C ASP A 153 10.42 0.21 4.98
N TYR A 154 9.87 -1.01 5.06
CA TYR A 154 8.85 -1.48 4.11
C TYR A 154 7.50 -0.78 4.30
N TYR A 155 7.13 -0.45 5.54
CA TYR A 155 5.95 0.38 5.82
C TYR A 155 6.08 1.78 5.20
N GLN A 156 7.26 2.39 5.31
CA GLN A 156 7.55 3.70 4.73
C GLN A 156 7.54 3.63 3.20
N LEU A 157 8.13 2.60 2.60
CA LEU A 157 8.06 2.34 1.15
C LEU A 157 6.60 2.27 0.67
N GLY A 158 5.77 1.45 1.33
CA GLY A 158 4.35 1.33 0.95
C GLY A 158 3.59 2.65 1.07
N SER A 159 3.87 3.42 2.11
CA SER A 159 3.27 4.74 2.34
C SER A 159 3.67 5.75 1.26
N ASP A 160 4.94 5.73 0.84
CA ASP A 160 5.45 6.62 -0.20
C ASP A 160 4.96 6.22 -1.59
N VAL A 161 4.86 4.91 -1.87
CA VAL A 161 4.20 4.40 -3.09
C VAL A 161 2.75 4.86 -3.16
N ARG A 162 1.98 4.70 -2.08
CA ARG A 162 0.58 5.18 -2.01
C ARG A 162 0.52 6.68 -2.31
N ARG A 163 1.39 7.47 -1.69
CA ARG A 163 1.43 8.93 -1.91
C ARG A 163 1.82 9.27 -3.35
N SER A 164 2.80 8.57 -3.91
CA SER A 164 3.27 8.80 -5.28
C SER A 164 2.21 8.41 -6.31
N ARG A 165 1.43 7.34 -6.08
CA ARG A 165 0.28 6.98 -6.93
C ARG A 165 -0.76 8.09 -6.94
N ALA A 166 -1.14 8.60 -5.77
CA ALA A 166 -2.09 9.70 -5.66
C ALA A 166 -1.57 10.99 -6.31
N ALA A 167 -0.27 11.28 -6.19
CA ALA A 167 0.35 12.45 -6.80
C ALA A 167 0.39 12.34 -8.33
N HIS A 168 0.74 11.17 -8.87
CA HIS A 168 0.74 10.90 -10.31
C HIS A 168 -0.67 10.98 -10.91
N GLU A 169 -1.65 10.31 -10.29
CA GLU A 169 -3.06 10.38 -10.72
C GLU A 169 -3.58 11.83 -10.68
N TYR A 170 -3.16 12.63 -9.71
CA TYR A 170 -3.49 14.05 -9.66
C TYR A 170 -2.87 14.83 -10.83
N ALA A 171 -1.57 14.61 -11.12
CA ALA A 171 -0.88 15.26 -12.23
C ALA A 171 -1.53 14.93 -13.58
N GLU A 172 -1.82 13.65 -13.85
CA GLU A 172 -2.55 13.20 -15.05
C GLU A 172 -3.91 13.90 -15.18
N LYS A 173 -4.68 14.00 -14.09
CA LYS A 173 -5.98 14.70 -14.09
C LYS A 173 -5.84 16.19 -14.37
N GLN A 174 -4.80 16.86 -13.88
CA GLN A 174 -4.59 18.28 -14.16
C GLN A 174 -4.16 18.48 -15.62
N LEU A 175 -3.27 17.63 -16.13
CA LEU A 175 -2.83 17.65 -17.52
C LEU A 175 -4.02 17.50 -18.47
N ALA A 176 -4.84 16.47 -18.27
CA ALA A 176 -6.03 16.21 -19.09
C ALA A 176 -7.02 17.38 -19.07
N LYS A 177 -7.20 18.05 -17.92
CA LYS A 177 -8.07 19.25 -17.83
C LYS A 177 -7.55 20.40 -18.67
N VAL A 178 -6.25 20.67 -18.62
CA VAL A 178 -5.64 21.76 -19.40
C VAL A 178 -5.67 21.44 -20.90
N GLU A 179 -5.44 20.19 -21.28
CA GLU A 179 -5.57 19.75 -22.68
C GLU A 179 -6.99 19.95 -23.22
N GLN A 180 -8.01 19.57 -22.43
CA GLN A 180 -9.42 19.79 -22.78
C GLN A 180 -9.77 21.28 -22.89
N ALA A 181 -9.30 22.11 -21.96
CA ALA A 181 -9.51 23.56 -22.03
C ALA A 181 -8.86 24.17 -23.27
N LEU A 182 -7.61 23.79 -23.56
CA LEU A 182 -6.85 24.29 -24.70
C LEU A 182 -7.49 23.91 -26.05
N ALA A 183 -8.18 22.77 -26.12
CA ALA A 183 -8.85 22.30 -27.34
C ALA A 183 -10.04 23.20 -27.75
N VAL A 184 -10.70 23.85 -26.79
CA VAL A 184 -11.90 24.68 -27.03
C VAL A 184 -11.64 26.17 -26.90
N GLU A 185 -10.50 26.57 -26.30
CA GLU A 185 -10.17 27.97 -26.05
C GLU A 185 -9.82 28.74 -27.34
N LYS A 186 -10.49 29.88 -27.50
CA LYS A 186 -10.39 30.75 -28.69
C LYS A 186 -9.70 32.08 -28.38
N ASP A 187 -9.70 32.52 -27.12
CA ASP A 187 -9.00 33.74 -26.71
C ASP A 187 -7.49 33.51 -26.71
N GLU A 188 -6.74 34.38 -27.41
CA GLU A 188 -5.30 34.19 -27.62
C GLU A 188 -4.49 34.30 -26.32
N GLN A 189 -4.88 35.22 -25.43
CA GLN A 189 -4.18 35.41 -24.15
C GLN A 189 -4.41 34.23 -23.21
N GLN A 190 -5.65 33.78 -23.08
CA GLN A 190 -5.98 32.60 -22.28
C GLN A 190 -5.35 31.33 -22.86
N ARG A 191 -5.35 31.19 -24.20
CA ARG A 191 -4.68 30.08 -24.89
C ARG A 191 -3.17 30.08 -24.62
N HIS A 192 -2.52 31.24 -24.62
CA HIS A 192 -1.10 31.35 -24.29
C HIS A 192 -0.81 30.95 -22.84
N GLN A 193 -1.66 31.36 -21.90
CA GLN A 193 -1.56 30.92 -20.50
C GLN A 193 -1.73 29.40 -20.35
N LEU A 194 -2.73 28.81 -21.00
CA LEU A 194 -2.97 27.37 -21.00
C LEU A 194 -1.80 26.58 -21.60
N LEU A 195 -1.12 27.12 -22.61
CA LEU A 195 0.10 26.49 -23.18
C LEU A 195 1.25 26.45 -22.16
N HIS A 196 1.44 27.53 -21.40
CA HIS A 196 2.43 27.55 -20.30
C HIS A 196 2.09 26.56 -19.18
N ASP A 197 0.80 26.49 -18.79
CA ASP A 197 0.35 25.50 -17.80
C ASP A 197 0.50 24.07 -18.30
N LEU A 198 0.23 23.83 -19.59
CA LEU A 198 0.40 22.52 -20.24
C LEU A 198 1.85 22.06 -20.16
N GLU A 199 2.82 22.90 -20.53
CA GLU A 199 4.25 22.55 -20.49
C GLU A 199 4.71 22.20 -19.08
N ARG A 200 4.31 23.01 -18.09
CA ARG A 200 4.60 22.76 -16.67
C ARG A 200 4.00 21.43 -16.19
N LEU A 201 2.72 21.19 -16.48
CA LEU A 201 2.02 19.99 -16.02
C LEU A 201 2.54 18.72 -16.70
N LYS A 202 2.98 18.79 -17.96
CA LYS A 202 3.66 17.67 -18.62
C LYS A 202 4.95 17.30 -17.90
N TYR A 203 5.77 18.29 -17.55
CA TYR A 203 6.98 18.05 -16.77
C TYR A 203 6.68 17.44 -15.40
N ASP A 204 5.65 17.94 -14.70
CA ASP A 204 5.24 17.43 -13.40
C ASP A 204 4.71 15.98 -13.49
N GLU A 205 3.95 15.66 -14.53
CA GLU A 205 3.44 14.32 -14.81
C GLU A 205 4.58 13.33 -15.08
N GLU A 206 5.48 13.64 -16.03
CA GLU A 206 6.65 12.81 -16.35
C GLU A 206 7.52 12.54 -15.12
N ARG A 207 7.77 13.58 -14.31
CA ARG A 207 8.53 13.45 -13.07
C ARG A 207 7.82 12.58 -12.05
N SER A 208 6.51 12.74 -11.90
CA SER A 208 5.71 11.94 -10.96
C SER A 208 5.65 10.47 -11.37
N GLU A 209 5.57 10.18 -12.68
CA GLU A 209 5.58 8.82 -13.23
C GLU A 209 6.92 8.15 -12.97
N ALA A 210 8.03 8.85 -13.25
CA ALA A 210 9.38 8.33 -13.01
C ALA A 210 9.61 7.96 -11.54
N ASN A 211 9.17 8.82 -10.62
CA ASN A 211 9.25 8.57 -9.18
C ASN A 211 8.39 7.38 -8.75
N LEU A 212 7.15 7.29 -9.24
CA LEU A 212 6.25 6.19 -8.93
C LEU A 212 6.86 4.85 -9.35
N ILE A 213 7.34 4.75 -10.59
CA ILE A 213 7.91 3.50 -11.09
C ILE A 213 9.17 3.13 -10.32
N GLY A 214 10.00 4.11 -9.96
CA GLY A 214 11.19 3.84 -9.13
C GLY A 214 10.81 3.22 -7.78
N LEU A 215 9.80 3.75 -7.11
CA LEU A 215 9.32 3.21 -5.83
C LEU A 215 8.70 1.82 -5.99
N GLU A 216 7.89 1.61 -7.02
CA GLU A 216 7.28 0.31 -7.30
C GLU A 216 8.32 -0.76 -7.63
N ALA A 217 9.43 -0.39 -8.29
CA ALA A 217 10.55 -1.29 -8.53
C ALA A 217 11.26 -1.75 -7.25
N CYS A 218 11.19 -0.99 -6.16
CA CYS A 218 11.70 -1.43 -4.85
C CYS A 218 10.83 -2.52 -4.21
N MET A 219 9.56 -2.62 -4.62
CA MET A 219 8.64 -3.65 -4.14
C MET A 219 8.76 -4.95 -4.94
N ASP A 220 9.33 -4.88 -6.15
CA ASP A 220 9.43 -6.02 -7.04
C ASP A 220 10.57 -6.94 -6.63
N THR A 221 10.25 -8.22 -6.47
CA THR A 221 11.24 -9.24 -6.13
C THR A 221 12.08 -9.66 -7.34
N ASP A 222 11.64 -9.37 -8.57
CA ASP A 222 12.39 -9.69 -9.79
C ASP A 222 12.81 -8.43 -10.56
N SER A 223 14.02 -7.95 -10.27
CA SER A 223 14.59 -6.80 -10.98
C SER A 223 14.67 -7.00 -12.51
N TYR A 224 14.72 -8.23 -13.01
CA TYR A 224 14.68 -8.52 -14.45
C TYR A 224 13.37 -8.05 -15.09
N ASP A 225 12.23 -8.37 -14.49
CA ASP A 225 10.92 -8.02 -15.06
C ASP A 225 10.70 -6.50 -15.07
N THR A 226 11.15 -5.81 -14.01
CA THR A 226 11.21 -4.34 -13.99
C THR A 226 12.04 -3.79 -15.16
N GLY A 227 13.27 -4.28 -15.35
CA GLY A 227 14.15 -3.83 -16.43
C GLY A 227 13.57 -4.10 -17.81
N PHE A 228 12.98 -5.29 -17.99
CA PHE A 228 12.34 -5.71 -19.23
C PHE A 228 11.13 -4.84 -19.57
N SER A 229 10.28 -4.53 -18.59
CA SER A 229 9.13 -3.64 -18.74
C SER A 229 9.55 -2.21 -19.10
N ASP A 230 10.56 -1.67 -18.42
CA ASP A 230 11.12 -0.34 -18.72
C ASP A 230 11.61 -0.27 -20.18
N ALA A 231 12.29 -1.31 -20.66
CA ALA A 231 12.77 -1.36 -22.03
C ALA A 231 11.66 -1.47 -23.07
N LEU A 232 10.61 -2.26 -22.81
CA LEU A 232 9.41 -2.30 -23.67
C LEU A 232 8.64 -0.97 -23.71
N ALA A 233 8.78 -0.15 -22.66
CA ALA A 233 8.25 1.20 -22.63
C ALA A 233 9.17 2.22 -23.32
N GLY A 234 10.33 1.81 -23.84
CA GLY A 234 11.30 2.71 -24.45
C GLY A 234 12.00 3.63 -23.46
N LYS A 235 12.00 3.28 -22.16
CA LYS A 235 12.65 4.09 -21.11
C LYS A 235 14.17 3.84 -21.13
N PRO A 236 15.01 4.88 -20.96
CA PRO A 236 16.45 4.69 -20.75
C PRO A 236 16.72 3.73 -19.59
N GLY A 237 17.86 3.04 -19.57
CA GLY A 237 18.18 2.14 -18.46
C GLY A 237 18.41 2.88 -17.14
N ARG A 238 17.65 2.55 -16.09
CA ARG A 238 17.62 3.29 -14.80
C ARG A 238 18.12 2.48 -13.59
N ALA A 239 18.84 1.39 -13.83
CA ALA A 239 19.26 0.44 -12.79
C ALA A 239 19.89 1.10 -11.55
N LEU A 240 20.79 2.07 -11.76
CA LEU A 240 21.51 2.75 -10.67
C LEU A 240 20.63 3.75 -9.92
N GLU A 241 19.70 4.39 -10.61
CA GLU A 241 18.74 5.33 -10.04
C GLU A 241 17.77 4.59 -9.12
N ILE A 242 17.16 3.50 -9.61
CA ILE A 242 16.30 2.61 -8.84
C ILE A 242 17.05 2.07 -7.61
N ALA A 243 18.27 1.54 -7.81
CA ALA A 243 19.09 1.08 -6.71
C ALA A 243 19.42 2.18 -5.69
N GLY A 244 19.58 3.42 -6.14
CA GLY A 244 19.77 4.59 -5.28
C GLY A 244 18.55 4.92 -4.44
N LEU A 245 17.38 4.89 -5.07
CA LEU A 245 16.10 5.13 -4.42
C LEU A 245 15.80 4.05 -3.38
N CYS A 246 15.95 2.77 -3.73
CA CYS A 246 15.64 1.65 -2.84
C CYS A 246 16.57 1.57 -1.62
N ARG A 247 17.81 2.06 -1.72
CA ARG A 247 18.73 2.18 -0.58
C ARG A 247 18.19 3.08 0.55
N ASN A 248 17.31 4.03 0.26
CA ASN A 248 16.67 4.85 1.30
C ASN A 248 15.74 4.04 2.21
N TYR A 249 15.37 2.84 1.76
CA TYR A 249 14.53 1.88 2.49
C TYR A 249 15.35 0.63 2.88
N ASN A 250 16.68 0.70 2.86
CA ASN A 250 17.60 -0.43 3.10
C ASN A 250 17.34 -1.66 2.19
N ILE A 251 16.73 -1.46 1.02
CA ILE A 251 16.46 -2.52 0.05
C ILE A 251 17.59 -2.57 -0.97
N GLN A 252 18.13 -3.77 -1.17
CA GLN A 252 19.11 -4.06 -2.23
C GLN A 252 18.40 -4.56 -3.47
N THR A 253 18.76 -3.99 -4.63
CA THR A 253 18.19 -4.35 -5.93
C THR A 253 19.23 -5.05 -6.80
N ASP A 254 18.83 -6.08 -7.55
CA ASP A 254 19.70 -6.74 -8.52
C ASP A 254 19.84 -5.88 -9.79
N THR A 255 20.79 -4.96 -9.75
CA THR A 255 21.10 -4.09 -10.91
C THR A 255 21.58 -4.87 -12.13
N PHE A 256 22.13 -6.08 -11.95
CA PHE A 256 22.54 -6.92 -13.05
C PHE A 256 21.32 -7.55 -13.72
N GLY A 257 20.43 -8.15 -12.93
CA GLY A 257 19.14 -8.69 -13.39
C GLY A 257 18.31 -7.65 -14.13
N TYR A 258 18.23 -6.42 -13.59
CA TYR A 258 17.59 -5.30 -14.29
C TYR A 258 18.21 -5.05 -15.67
N ARG A 259 19.54 -4.92 -15.77
CA ARG A 259 20.21 -4.63 -17.06
C ARG A 259 20.01 -5.75 -18.07
N GLU A 260 20.01 -6.99 -17.61
CA GLU A 260 19.72 -8.17 -18.45
C GLU A 260 18.29 -8.13 -18.98
N GLY A 261 17.31 -7.86 -18.12
CA GLY A 261 15.91 -7.69 -18.51
C GLY A 261 15.75 -6.54 -19.52
N TRP A 262 16.35 -5.39 -19.22
CA TRP A 262 16.33 -4.22 -20.09
C TRP A 262 16.92 -4.51 -21.48
N THR A 263 18.04 -5.22 -21.54
CA THR A 263 18.69 -5.59 -22.81
C THR A 263 17.80 -6.50 -23.67
N HIS A 264 17.08 -7.45 -23.06
CA HIS A 264 16.15 -8.30 -23.80
C HIS A 264 14.87 -7.56 -24.22
N GLY A 265 14.38 -6.64 -23.40
CA GLY A 265 13.19 -5.86 -23.73
C GLY A 265 13.46 -4.84 -24.83
N ILE A 266 14.65 -4.24 -24.86
CA ILE A 266 14.95 -3.15 -25.80
C ILE A 266 15.03 -3.66 -27.23
N GLU A 267 15.49 -4.89 -27.46
CA GLU A 267 15.49 -5.51 -28.79
C GLU A 267 14.08 -5.59 -29.40
N ARG A 268 13.05 -5.73 -28.56
CA ARG A 268 11.65 -5.78 -28.99
C ARG A 268 11.06 -4.41 -29.18
N PHE A 269 11.40 -3.46 -28.31
CA PHE A 269 11.02 -2.08 -28.48
C PHE A 269 11.66 -1.47 -29.73
N CYS A 270 12.88 -1.83 -30.09
CA CYS A 270 13.59 -1.29 -31.26
C CYS A 270 13.16 -1.96 -32.57
N SER A 271 11.86 -1.89 -32.87
CA SER A 271 11.26 -2.37 -34.11
C SER A 271 10.71 -1.21 -34.94
N TYR A 272 10.39 -1.50 -36.20
CA TYR A 272 9.76 -0.53 -37.10
C TYR A 272 8.39 -0.08 -36.57
N GLU A 273 7.58 -0.99 -36.06
CA GLU A 273 6.24 -0.73 -35.53
C GLU A 273 6.28 0.19 -34.32
N SER A 274 7.21 -0.03 -33.39
CA SER A 274 7.43 0.85 -32.24
C SER A 274 7.87 2.24 -32.69
N GLY A 275 8.76 2.31 -33.69
CA GLY A 275 9.16 3.57 -34.30
C GLY A 275 7.97 4.34 -34.84
N LEU A 276 7.14 3.68 -35.65
CA LEU A 276 5.92 4.25 -36.23
C LEU A 276 4.98 4.78 -35.14
N TYR A 277 4.73 3.98 -34.10
CA TYR A 277 3.94 4.37 -32.93
C TYR A 277 4.49 5.64 -32.27
N VAL A 278 5.76 5.67 -31.90
CA VAL A 278 6.38 6.83 -31.22
C VAL A 278 6.33 8.07 -32.13
N GLY A 279 6.62 7.91 -33.42
CA GLY A 279 6.61 8.99 -34.39
C GLY A 279 5.24 9.63 -34.59
N GLN A 280 4.18 8.81 -34.63
CA GLN A 280 2.79 9.28 -34.78
C GLN A 280 2.27 10.03 -33.55
N HIS A 281 2.82 9.80 -32.37
CA HIS A 281 2.45 10.53 -31.16
C HIS A 281 3.28 11.82 -30.97
N ASN A 282 4.12 12.18 -31.96
CA ASN A 282 4.98 13.37 -31.96
C ASN A 282 5.90 13.46 -30.72
N GLN A 283 6.18 12.34 -30.07
CA GLN A 283 7.01 12.31 -28.88
C GLN A 283 8.50 12.45 -29.26
N PRO A 284 9.29 13.23 -28.51
CA PRO A 284 10.73 13.30 -28.72
C PRO A 284 11.38 11.96 -28.38
N TYR A 285 12.12 11.40 -29.33
CA TYR A 285 12.82 10.13 -29.15
C TYR A 285 14.07 10.29 -28.28
N GLN A 286 14.17 9.47 -27.23
CA GLN A 286 15.19 9.55 -26.17
C GLN A 286 16.52 8.83 -26.52
N GLY A 287 16.69 8.35 -27.75
CA GLY A 287 17.97 7.74 -28.16
C GLY A 287 18.24 6.33 -27.61
N VAL A 288 17.22 5.60 -27.13
CA VAL A 288 17.39 4.31 -26.44
C VAL A 288 17.80 3.14 -27.35
N CYS A 289 17.29 3.09 -28.57
CA CYS A 289 17.73 2.14 -29.60
C CYS A 289 19.10 2.55 -30.12
N SER A 290 20.10 1.72 -29.80
CA SER A 290 21.45 1.78 -30.34
C SER A 290 21.83 0.38 -30.83
N GLY A 291 22.40 0.29 -32.03
CA GLY A 291 22.74 -1.01 -32.65
C GLY A 291 21.53 -1.76 -33.20
N TYR A 292 21.16 -2.89 -32.59
CA TYR A 292 20.12 -3.79 -33.10
C TYR A 292 18.77 -3.08 -33.19
N GLY A 293 18.12 -3.18 -34.35
CA GLY A 293 16.79 -2.61 -34.56
C GLY A 293 16.75 -1.07 -34.75
N HIS A 294 17.85 -0.36 -34.48
CA HIS A 294 17.91 1.11 -34.58
C HIS A 294 17.45 1.63 -35.95
N GLU A 295 17.97 1.08 -37.06
CA GLU A 295 17.58 1.52 -38.40
C GLU A 295 16.11 1.21 -38.74
N GLN A 296 15.56 0.12 -38.19
CA GLN A 296 14.15 -0.23 -38.40
C GLN A 296 13.26 0.74 -37.63
N PHE A 297 13.57 0.95 -36.35
CA PHE A 297 12.90 1.92 -35.50
C PHE A 297 12.93 3.33 -36.12
N TRP A 298 14.10 3.79 -36.56
CA TRP A 298 14.25 5.15 -37.09
C TRP A 298 13.41 5.38 -38.35
N ARG A 299 13.38 4.40 -39.27
CA ARG A 299 12.50 4.46 -40.46
C ARG A 299 11.02 4.54 -40.09
N GLY A 300 10.59 3.73 -39.14
CA GLY A 300 9.21 3.80 -38.62
C GLY A 300 8.92 5.16 -37.98
N TYR A 301 9.84 5.66 -37.15
CA TYR A 301 9.71 6.95 -36.47
C TYR A 301 9.58 8.13 -37.43
N GLU A 302 10.44 8.21 -38.44
CA GLU A 302 10.33 9.26 -39.47
C GLU A 302 8.99 9.19 -40.22
N GLN A 303 8.57 8.00 -40.64
CA GLN A 303 7.28 7.81 -41.30
C GLN A 303 6.11 8.21 -40.39
N GLY A 304 6.15 7.83 -39.12
CA GLY A 304 5.13 8.19 -38.14
C GLY A 304 5.05 9.71 -37.93
N ARG A 305 6.21 10.37 -37.87
CA ARG A 305 6.30 11.85 -37.81
C ARG A 305 5.70 12.51 -39.06
N HIS A 306 5.90 11.93 -40.24
CA HIS A 306 5.27 12.40 -41.47
C HIS A 306 3.75 12.22 -41.46
N ALA A 307 3.24 11.08 -40.96
CA ALA A 307 1.81 10.83 -40.78
C ALA A 307 1.18 11.85 -39.81
N PHE A 308 1.83 12.10 -38.66
CA PHE A 308 1.41 13.12 -37.70
C PHE A 308 1.34 14.52 -38.33
N LYS A 309 2.37 14.93 -39.07
CA LYS A 309 2.40 16.25 -39.75
C LYS A 309 1.36 16.43 -40.86
N SER A 310 0.83 15.34 -41.39
CA SER A 310 -0.11 15.36 -42.52
C SER A 310 -1.57 15.12 -42.12
N ASP A 311 -1.87 15.06 -40.81
CA ASP A 311 -3.18 14.71 -40.25
C ASP A 311 -3.75 13.36 -40.77
N ARG A 312 -2.87 12.47 -41.23
CA ARG A 312 -3.22 11.10 -41.68
C ARG A 312 -2.87 10.09 -40.61
N TYR A 313 -3.44 10.26 -39.42
CA TYR A 313 -3.22 9.34 -38.31
C TYR A 313 -3.99 8.03 -38.53
N GLU A 314 -3.28 6.91 -38.50
CA GLU A 314 -3.84 5.57 -38.34
C GLU A 314 -3.42 5.06 -36.96
N ALA A 315 -4.35 4.53 -36.18
CA ALA A 315 -4.04 4.03 -34.85
C ALA A 315 -3.20 2.75 -34.94
N HIS A 316 -1.92 2.83 -34.56
CA HIS A 316 -1.08 1.65 -34.38
C HIS A 316 -1.03 1.23 -32.91
N SER A 317 -1.17 -0.06 -32.68
CA SER A 317 -1.03 -0.65 -31.35
C SER A 317 0.37 -0.38 -30.81
N ARG A 318 0.45 0.05 -29.55
CA ARG A 318 1.71 0.01 -28.79
C ARG A 318 2.24 -1.44 -28.86
N PRO A 319 3.56 -1.65 -29.01
CA PRO A 319 4.14 -2.99 -28.87
C PRO A 319 3.66 -3.60 -27.55
N GLU A 320 2.94 -4.72 -27.64
CA GLU A 320 2.31 -5.29 -26.45
C GLU A 320 3.36 -5.69 -25.41
N ALA A 321 3.01 -5.47 -24.15
CA ALA A 321 3.75 -6.03 -23.04
C ALA A 321 3.85 -7.56 -23.22
N ARG A 322 4.93 -8.15 -22.71
CA ARG A 322 5.20 -9.60 -22.78
C ARG A 322 3.91 -10.42 -22.60
N PRO A 323 3.55 -11.33 -23.53
CA PRO A 323 2.49 -12.30 -23.25
C PRO A 323 2.86 -13.05 -21.97
N ARG A 324 1.92 -13.18 -21.02
CA ARG A 324 2.15 -13.88 -19.73
C ARG A 324 2.74 -15.30 -19.89
N SER A 325 2.68 -15.89 -21.08
CA SER A 325 3.18 -17.21 -21.42
C SER A 325 4.65 -17.27 -21.84
N GLU A 326 5.34 -16.15 -22.07
CA GLU A 326 6.76 -16.20 -22.39
C GLU A 326 7.59 -16.44 -21.15
N THR A 327 8.07 -17.67 -21.00
CA THR A 327 9.10 -18.03 -20.04
C THR A 327 10.36 -17.19 -20.30
N ARG A 328 10.99 -16.66 -19.23
CA ARG A 328 12.34 -16.08 -19.27
C ARG A 328 13.23 -16.96 -20.17
N PRO A 329 14.02 -16.37 -21.10
CA PRO A 329 15.06 -17.14 -21.78
C PRO A 329 15.80 -17.95 -20.71
N ARG A 330 16.06 -19.24 -20.93
CA ARG A 330 16.82 -20.06 -19.96
C ARG A 330 18.22 -19.48 -19.84
N THR A 331 18.40 -18.47 -18.99
CA THR A 331 19.69 -18.09 -18.47
C THR A 331 20.12 -19.21 -17.54
N GLU A 332 21.32 -19.72 -17.77
CA GLU A 332 21.99 -20.69 -16.92
C GLU A 332 21.72 -20.35 -15.47
N ALA A 333 21.22 -21.34 -14.71
CA ALA A 333 20.83 -21.19 -13.33
C ALA A 333 21.99 -20.54 -12.55
N ARG A 334 21.87 -19.22 -12.28
CA ARG A 334 22.74 -18.60 -11.29
C ARG A 334 22.40 -19.24 -9.95
N PRO A 335 23.41 -19.66 -9.17
CA PRO A 335 23.16 -20.23 -7.86
C PRO A 335 22.32 -19.24 -7.07
N ARG A 336 21.21 -19.73 -6.51
CA ARG A 336 20.46 -19.04 -5.47
C ARG A 336 21.50 -18.55 -4.46
N TYR A 337 21.63 -17.23 -4.30
CA TYR A 337 22.50 -16.65 -3.29
C TYR A 337 22.24 -17.40 -1.99
N GLU A 338 23.26 -18.12 -1.51
CA GLU A 338 23.18 -18.92 -0.29
C GLU A 338 22.69 -18.00 0.84
N GLU A 339 21.78 -18.53 1.65
CA GLU A 339 21.33 -17.89 2.88
C GLU A 339 22.55 -17.32 3.61
N HIS A 340 22.58 -16.00 3.79
CA HIS A 340 23.63 -15.34 4.57
C HIS A 340 23.76 -16.07 5.91
N PRO A 341 25.00 -16.43 6.34
CA PRO A 341 25.19 -17.14 7.59
C PRO A 341 24.68 -16.29 8.75
N ARG A 342 23.89 -16.96 9.59
CA ARG A 342 23.43 -16.56 10.91
C ARG A 342 24.46 -15.66 11.59
N TYR A 343 24.06 -14.45 12.00
CA TYR A 343 24.84 -13.50 12.79
C TYR A 343 25.66 -14.24 13.88
N GLU A 344 26.97 -14.33 13.70
CA GLU A 344 27.89 -14.66 14.79
C GLU A 344 28.08 -13.40 15.64
N GLU A 345 27.81 -13.54 16.95
CA GLU A 345 28.02 -12.50 17.95
C GLU A 345 29.47 -12.01 17.93
N ARG A 346 29.67 -10.71 17.68
CA ARG A 346 30.98 -10.07 17.87
C ARG A 346 31.32 -10.02 19.37
N PRO A 347 32.52 -10.46 19.81
CA PRO A 347 32.93 -10.31 21.20
C PRO A 347 33.05 -8.82 21.56
N LYS A 348 32.53 -8.45 22.73
CA LYS A 348 32.72 -7.12 23.32
C LYS A 348 34.21 -6.90 23.57
N GLN A 349 34.80 -5.89 22.93
CA GLN A 349 36.11 -5.38 23.34
C GLN A 349 35.96 -4.64 24.67
N GLU A 350 36.61 -5.17 25.70
CA GLU A 350 36.84 -4.49 26.98
C GLU A 350 37.66 -3.22 26.72
N ARG A 351 37.11 -2.07 27.11
CA ARG A 351 37.88 -0.83 27.21
C ARG A 351 38.61 -0.85 28.55
N HIS A 352 39.93 -0.92 28.49
CA HIS A 352 40.80 -0.57 29.61
C HIS A 352 40.63 0.91 29.96
N HIS A 353 40.21 1.17 31.19
CA HIS A 353 40.66 2.29 32.01
C HIS A 353 40.78 1.84 33.45
#